data_AF-A0A6I6C8J2-F1
#
_entry.id   AF-A0A6I6C8J2-F1
#
_cell.length_a   1.000
_cell.length_b   1.000
_cell.length_c   1.000
_cell.angle_alpha   90.00
_cell.angle_beta   90.00
_cell.angle_gamma   90.00
#
_symmetry.space_group_name_H-M   'P 1'
#
loop_
_entity.id
_entity.type
_entity.pdbx_description
1 polymer ?
#
loop_
_entity_poly.entity_id
_entity_poly.type
_entity_poly.pdbx_seq_one_letter_code
_entity_poly.pdbx_strand_id
1 'polypeptide(L)'
;MKKESFNKEDFKVFEDKKNIMAQLFGISCSVCGIDEIAYVASNAPKTIGQIAQEAYDENPDISDEELDKLIESPLEAWQEVDDYNSSIGMPTFACDNCYNQLLNGEIQISDLNQEEE
;
A
#
# COMPACT_ATOMS: atom_id res chain seq x y z
N MET A 1 -2.74 20.36 -0.25
CA MET A 1 -2.41 20.56 1.18
C MET A 1 -1.72 19.30 1.64
N LYS A 2 -0.51 19.39 2.19
CA LYS A 2 0.23 18.22 2.69
C LYS A 2 -0.32 17.80 4.05
N LYS A 3 -0.27 16.50 4.35
CA LYS A 3 -0.69 15.91 5.62
C LYS A 3 0.44 16.10 6.64
N GLU A 4 0.14 16.80 7.73
CA GLU A 4 1.12 17.18 8.76
C GLU A 4 0.95 16.37 10.06
N SER A 5 -0.14 15.62 10.19
CA SER A 5 -0.43 14.77 11.34
C SER A 5 -1.11 13.47 10.90
N PHE A 6 -0.81 12.41 11.64
CA PHE A 6 -1.29 11.06 11.38
C PHE A 6 -2.02 10.52 12.61
N ASN A 7 -3.14 9.86 12.34
CA ASN A 7 -3.98 9.19 13.33
C ASN A 7 -4.09 7.70 12.98
N LYS A 8 -4.56 6.89 13.92
CA LYS A 8 -4.68 5.44 13.72
C LYS A 8 -5.60 5.09 12.56
N GLU A 9 -6.65 5.89 12.35
CA GLU A 9 -7.66 5.70 11.31
C GLU A 9 -7.13 5.96 9.90
N ASP A 10 -5.98 6.61 9.77
CA ASP A 10 -5.31 6.81 8.48
C ASP A 10 -4.72 5.51 7.92
N PHE A 11 -4.58 4.48 8.76
CA PHE A 11 -4.01 3.20 8.39
C PHE A 11 -4.87 2.02 8.82
N LYS A 12 -4.69 0.90 8.12
CA LYS A 12 -5.22 -0.42 8.48
C LYS A 12 -4.10 -1.44 8.41
N VAL A 13 -4.27 -2.56 9.10
CA VAL A 13 -3.33 -3.68 9.01
C VAL A 13 -3.25 -4.14 7.55
N PHE A 14 -2.03 -4.32 7.06
CA PHE A 14 -1.80 -4.77 5.71
C PHE A 14 -1.92 -6.30 5.65
N GLU A 15 -2.94 -6.78 4.92
CA GLU A 15 -3.17 -8.21 4.73
C GLU A 15 -2.73 -8.66 3.33
N ASP A 16 -1.45 -9.02 3.21
CA ASP A 16 -0.91 -9.60 1.99
C ASP A 16 -1.01 -11.12 1.98
N LYS A 17 -2.19 -11.63 1.60
CA LYS A 17 -2.41 -13.08 1.50
C LYS A 17 -1.38 -13.70 0.55
N LYS A 18 -0.65 -14.70 1.07
CA LYS A 18 0.41 -15.44 0.36
C LYS A 18 1.60 -14.56 -0.10
N ASN A 19 1.77 -13.36 0.48
CA ASN A 19 2.84 -12.42 0.13
C ASN A 19 2.84 -12.02 -1.36
N ILE A 20 1.67 -12.00 -2.00
CA ILE A 20 1.54 -11.75 -3.44
C ILE A 20 1.95 -10.32 -3.77
N MET A 21 1.51 -9.34 -2.97
CA MET A 21 1.84 -7.95 -3.22
C MET A 21 3.34 -7.71 -3.05
N ALA A 22 3.93 -8.21 -1.96
CA ALA A 22 5.35 -8.10 -1.67
C ALA A 22 6.23 -8.75 -2.75
N GLN A 23 5.87 -9.95 -3.21
CA GLN A 23 6.68 -10.69 -4.18
C GLN A 23 6.55 -10.17 -5.61
N LEU A 24 5.34 -9.77 -6.02
CA LEU A 24 5.11 -9.35 -7.41
C LEU A 24 5.46 -7.89 -7.66
N PHE A 25 5.22 -7.03 -6.68
CA PHE A 25 5.38 -5.58 -6.87
C PHE A 25 6.58 -5.00 -6.11
N GLY A 26 7.30 -5.84 -5.35
CA GLY A 26 8.49 -5.40 -4.61
C GLY A 26 8.17 -4.28 -3.60
N ILE A 27 6.97 -4.32 -3.00
CA ILE A 27 6.55 -3.27 -2.07
C ILE A 27 7.40 -3.28 -0.81
N SER A 28 7.77 -2.09 -0.36
CA SER A 28 8.52 -1.85 0.87
C SER A 28 7.94 -0.64 1.57
N CYS A 29 8.40 -0.39 2.80
CA CYS A 29 7.87 0.70 3.61
C CYS A 29 8.13 2.01 2.89
N SER A 30 7.09 2.77 2.55
CA SER A 30 7.20 4.03 1.80
C SER A 30 7.99 5.12 2.54
N VAL A 31 8.32 4.88 3.81
CA VAL A 31 9.04 5.82 4.67
C VAL A 31 10.53 5.48 4.76
N CYS A 32 10.88 4.21 4.99
CA CYS A 32 12.25 3.78 5.27
C CYS A 32 12.79 2.71 4.33
N GLY A 33 11.97 2.22 3.39
CA GLY A 33 12.37 1.27 2.35
C GLY A 33 12.58 -0.17 2.82
N ILE A 34 12.26 -0.52 4.07
CA ILE A 34 12.37 -1.91 4.54
C ILE A 34 11.23 -2.79 4.03
N ASP A 35 11.52 -4.06 3.75
CA ASP A 35 10.57 -5.01 3.14
C ASP A 35 9.47 -5.51 4.10
N GLU A 36 9.57 -5.18 5.39
CA GLU A 36 8.57 -5.55 6.39
C GLU A 36 7.43 -4.52 6.43
N ILE A 37 6.28 -4.89 5.87
CA ILE A 37 5.07 -4.07 5.89
C ILE A 37 4.06 -4.61 6.90
N ALA A 38 3.62 -3.74 7.80
CA ALA A 38 2.60 -4.06 8.80
C ALA A 38 1.28 -3.32 8.54
N TYR A 39 1.35 -2.11 7.96
CA TYR A 39 0.20 -1.23 7.74
C TYR A 39 0.16 -0.69 6.33
N VAL A 40 -1.05 -0.40 5.87
CA VAL A 40 -1.35 0.26 4.61
C VAL A 40 -2.31 1.41 4.86
N ALA A 41 -2.25 2.45 4.02
CA ALA A 41 -3.21 3.55 4.03
C ALA A 41 -4.66 3.05 3.97
N SER A 42 -5.55 3.67 4.75
CA SER A 42 -6.95 3.23 4.86
C SER A 42 -7.72 3.33 3.53
N ASN A 43 -7.35 4.27 2.66
CA ASN A 43 -7.89 4.43 1.31
C ASN A 43 -7.41 3.37 0.31
N ALA A 44 -6.49 2.50 0.69
CA ALA A 44 -5.97 1.48 -0.21
C ALA A 44 -7.05 0.48 -0.66
N PRO A 45 -7.03 0.07 -1.94
CA PRO A 45 -7.98 -0.90 -2.46
C PRO A 45 -7.72 -2.31 -1.89
N LYS A 46 -8.49 -3.30 -2.35
CA LYS A 46 -8.24 -4.71 -2.01
C LYS A 46 -6.87 -5.12 -2.56
N THR A 47 -6.19 -6.02 -1.85
CA THR A 47 -4.91 -6.56 -2.35
C THR A 47 -5.17 -7.48 -3.54
N ILE A 48 -4.20 -7.58 -4.45
CA ILE A 48 -4.30 -8.48 -5.61
C ILE A 48 -4.51 -9.92 -5.17
N GLY A 49 -3.86 -10.35 -4.08
CA GLY A 49 -4.07 -11.68 -3.52
C GLY A 49 -5.50 -11.93 -3.00
N GLN A 50 -6.18 -10.91 -2.47
CA GLN A 50 -7.60 -11.02 -2.10
C GLN A 50 -8.48 -11.15 -3.34
N ILE A 51 -8.26 -10.32 -4.37
CA ILE A 51 -9.03 -10.35 -5.62
C ILE A 51 -8.86 -11.69 -6.33
N ALA A 52 -7.63 -12.19 -6.43
CA ALA A 52 -7.36 -13.49 -7.05
C ALA A 52 -8.03 -14.65 -6.30
N GLN A 53 -8.03 -14.61 -4.96
CA GLN A 53 -8.72 -15.62 -4.16
C GLN A 53 -10.24 -15.55 -4.36
N GLU A 54 -10.83 -14.36 -4.36
CA GLU A 54 -12.26 -14.16 -4.61
C GLU A 54 -12.65 -14.68 -6.00
N ALA A 55 -11.86 -14.36 -7.03
CA ALA A 55 -12.08 -14.83 -8.39
C ALA A 55 -12.04 -16.37 -8.50
N TYR A 56 -11.09 -17.01 -7.80
CA TYR A 56 -10.98 -18.47 -7.75
C TYR A 56 -12.12 -19.13 -6.97
N ASP A 57 -12.58 -18.51 -5.88
CA ASP A 57 -13.70 -19.01 -5.09
C ASP A 57 -15.04 -18.92 -5.87
N GLU A 58 -15.20 -17.88 -6.70
CA GLU A 58 -16.36 -17.69 -7.58
C GLU A 58 -16.32 -18.58 -8.84
N ASN A 59 -15.14 -18.74 -9.44
CA ASN A 59 -14.90 -19.58 -10.60
C ASN A 59 -13.59 -20.38 -10.44
N PRO A 60 -13.65 -21.61 -9.89
CA PRO A 60 -12.48 -22.45 -9.68
C PRO A 60 -11.74 -22.86 -10.97
N ASP A 61 -12.42 -22.74 -12.11
CA ASP A 61 -11.90 -23.05 -13.45
C ASP A 61 -11.43 -21.79 -14.20
N ILE A 62 -11.31 -20.64 -13.52
CA ILE A 62 -10.80 -19.41 -14.12
C ILE A 62 -9.42 -19.65 -14.75
N SER A 63 -9.26 -19.21 -16.00
CA SER A 63 -7.96 -19.29 -16.67
C SER A 63 -7.02 -18.17 -16.24
N ASP A 64 -5.72 -18.39 -16.40
CA ASP A 64 -4.70 -17.37 -16.13
C ASP A 64 -4.95 -16.08 -16.93
N GLU A 65 -5.38 -16.19 -18.20
CA GLU A 65 -5.67 -15.01 -19.03
C GLU A 65 -6.88 -14.20 -18.52
N GLU A 66 -7.89 -14.87 -17.99
CA GLU A 66 -9.04 -14.19 -17.36
C GLU A 66 -8.64 -13.54 -16.04
N LEU A 67 -7.82 -14.23 -15.24
CA LEU A 67 -7.30 -13.70 -13.99
C LEU A 67 -6.42 -12.47 -14.22
N ASP A 68 -5.53 -12.49 -15.21
CA ASP A 68 -4.68 -11.36 -15.57
C ASP A 68 -5.51 -10.12 -15.92
N LYS A 69 -6.53 -10.27 -16.76
CA LYS A 69 -7.46 -9.17 -17.12
C LYS A 69 -8.21 -8.62 -15.91
N LEU A 70 -8.57 -9.47 -14.95
CA LEU A 70 -9.22 -9.03 -13.71
C LEU A 70 -8.27 -8.23 -12.81
N ILE A 71 -6.97 -8.48 -12.89
CA ILE A 71 -5.96 -7.85 -12.05
C ILE A 71 -5.46 -6.52 -12.63
N GLU A 72 -5.54 -6.30 -13.94
CA GLU A 72 -5.10 -5.04 -14.61
C GLU A 72 -5.69 -3.78 -13.94
N SER A 73 -7.01 -3.65 -13.87
CA SER A 73 -7.63 -2.45 -13.28
C SER A 73 -7.31 -2.26 -11.78
N PRO A 74 -7.29 -3.31 -10.94
CA PRO A 74 -6.76 -3.22 -9.59
C PRO A 74 -5.34 -2.68 -9.49
N LEU A 75 -4.43 -3.02 -10.42
CA LEU A 75 -3.07 -2.48 -10.42
C LEU A 75 -3.05 -0.98 -10.68
N GLU A 76 -3.83 -0.52 -11.64
CA GLU A 76 -3.99 0.91 -11.91
C GLU A 76 -4.53 1.65 -10.67
N ALA A 77 -5.52 1.07 -9.98
CA ALA A 77 -6.06 1.65 -8.76
C ALA A 77 -5.03 1.73 -7.61
N TRP A 78 -4.14 0.73 -7.50
CA TRP A 78 -3.04 0.78 -6.54
C TRP A 78 -2.05 1.90 -6.88
N GLN A 79 -1.70 2.07 -8.16
CA GLN A 79 -0.83 3.16 -8.60
C GLN A 79 -1.45 4.53 -8.32
N GLU A 80 -2.73 4.72 -8.62
CA GLU A 80 -3.44 5.98 -8.37
C GLU A 80 -3.47 6.35 -6.88
N VAL A 81 -3.67 5.36 -6.00
CA VAL A 81 -3.63 5.59 -4.55
C VAL A 81 -2.22 5.94 -4.09
N ASP A 82 -1.19 5.28 -4.61
CA ASP A 82 0.19 5.59 -4.25
C ASP A 82 0.59 7.01 -4.68
N ASP A 83 0.28 7.38 -5.93
CA ASP A 83 0.52 8.71 -6.47
C ASP A 83 -0.23 9.78 -5.65
N TYR A 84 -1.50 9.53 -5.33
CA TYR A 84 -2.31 10.43 -4.52
C TYR A 84 -1.71 10.60 -3.13
N ASN A 85 -1.41 9.51 -2.44
CA ASN A 85 -0.84 9.51 -1.10
C ASN A 85 0.50 10.26 -1.07
N SER A 86 1.38 9.96 -2.03
CA SER A 86 2.65 10.67 -2.21
C SER A 86 2.45 12.19 -2.41
N SER A 87 1.48 12.59 -3.25
CA SER A 87 1.18 14.00 -3.51
C SER A 87 0.75 14.80 -2.27
N ILE A 88 0.15 14.13 -1.29
CA ILE A 88 -0.29 14.72 -0.03
C ILE A 88 0.68 14.44 1.12
N GLY A 89 1.82 13.77 0.88
CA GLY A 89 2.76 13.39 1.93
C GLY A 89 2.18 12.36 2.90
N MET A 90 1.40 11.41 2.40
CA MET A 90 0.93 10.25 3.13
C MET A 90 1.69 9.02 2.62
N PRO A 91 2.22 8.15 3.49
CA PRO A 91 2.82 6.91 3.04
C PRO A 91 1.73 5.88 2.74
N THR A 92 1.86 5.17 1.62
CA THR A 92 0.94 4.09 1.26
C THR A 92 1.19 2.86 2.12
N PHE A 93 2.45 2.50 2.36
CA PHE A 93 2.85 1.36 3.19
C PHE A 93 3.75 1.78 4.35
N ALA A 94 3.54 1.20 5.52
CA ALA A 94 4.34 1.44 6.72
C ALA A 94 4.69 0.14 7.45
N CYS A 95 5.95 0.05 7.90
CA CYS A 95 6.35 -0.94 8.89
C CYS A 95 5.84 -0.54 10.29
N ASP A 96 5.88 -1.46 11.26
CA ASP A 96 5.46 -1.18 12.64
C ASP A 96 6.18 0.03 13.25
N ASN A 97 7.49 0.16 12.99
CA ASN A 97 8.27 1.26 13.54
C ASN A 97 7.85 2.61 12.95
N CYS A 98 7.79 2.72 11.62
CA CYS A 98 7.40 3.98 10.97
C CYS A 98 5.95 4.36 11.29
N TYR A 99 5.04 3.39 11.37
CA TYR A 99 3.67 3.64 11.80
C TYR A 99 3.62 4.29 13.20
N ASN A 100 4.32 3.72 14.18
CA ASN A 100 4.36 4.27 15.53
C ASN A 100 5.00 5.67 15.58
N GLN A 101 6.10 5.87 14.85
CA GLN A 101 6.78 7.17 14.78
C GLN A 101 5.90 8.25 14.13
N LEU A 102 5.12 7.90 13.08
CA LEU A 102 4.16 8.81 12.45
C LEU A 102 3.06 9.23 13.42
N LEU A 103 2.49 8.28 14.18
CA LEU A 103 1.43 8.56 15.15
C LEU A 103 1.91 9.43 16.32
N ASN A 104 3.16 9.25 16.74
CA ASN A 104 3.76 10.06 17.81
C ASN A 104 4.23 11.44 17.31
N GLY A 105 4.17 11.70 16.00
CA GLY A 105 4.71 12.91 15.38
C GLY A 105 6.24 12.98 15.44
N GLU A 106 6.92 11.85 15.62
CA GLU A 106 8.38 11.75 15.64
C GLU A 106 8.98 11.89 14.24
N ILE A 107 8.23 11.50 13.21
CA ILE A 107 8.59 11.67 11.80
C ILE A 107 7.43 12.29 11.01
N GLN A 108 7.78 13.05 9.98
CA GLN A 108 6.84 13.65 9.02
C GLN A 108 7.31 13.34 7.60
N ILE A 109 6.36 13.11 6.70
CA ILE A 109 6.66 12.77 5.29
C ILE A 109 6.83 14.02 4.42
N SER A 110 6.46 15.20 4.94
CA SER A 110 6.57 16.49 4.24
C SER A 110 7.99 16.88 3.81
N ASP A 111 9.02 16.27 4.41
CA ASP A 111 10.43 16.63 4.27
C ASP A 111 11.20 15.85 3.18
N LEU A 112 10.60 14.84 2.54
CA LEU A 112 11.30 14.03 1.53
C LEU A 112 11.52 14.72 0.16
N ASN A 113 11.30 16.04 0.07
CA ASN A 113 11.56 16.85 -1.13
C ASN A 113 12.43 18.09 -0.83
N GLN A 114 13.24 18.09 0.24
CA GLN A 114 14.15 19.20 0.56
C GLN A 114 15.64 18.81 0.67
N GLU A 115 16.09 17.78 -0.06
CA GLU A 115 17.52 17.54 -0.25
C GLU A 115 17.86 17.28 -1.73
N GLU A 116 17.83 18.35 -2.53
CA GLU A 116 18.73 18.53 -3.68
C GLU A 116 19.08 20.03 -3.78
N GLU A 117 20.06 20.48 -2.99
CA GLU A 117 20.89 21.66 -3.29
C GLU A 117 22.29 21.21 -3.73
#